data_AF-A0A373CRZ9-F1
#
_entry.id   AF-A0A373CRZ9-F1
#
_cell.length_a   1.000
_cell.length_b   1.000
_cell.length_c   1.000
_cell.angle_alpha   90.00
_cell.angle_beta   90.00
_cell.angle_gamma   90.00
#
_symmetry.space_group_name_H-M   'P 1'
#
loop_
_entity.id
_entity.type
_entity.pdbx_description
1 polymer ?
#
loop_
_entity_poly.entity_id
_entity_poly.type
_entity_poly.pdbx_seq_one_letter_code
_entity_poly.pdbx_strand_id
1 'polypeptide(L)'
;EAVEYFMYYFNNMIRNKIAHGRYKGNPDEQIQDEIFARELILDMGMLVHMLSRKSETEKMYRFIHGYQKYYERVIRSSEEHQCFGALFNDMIGDKTIADYDTLERYRPIQVAYWLVNPYYEKIYGQVDDIKELLELRNEFLSKEFWEYVLKRLNSVIDQGYDYLRINMEFLSVVKGLFRCNINTDVKQILGKVNAALLKIKDMQQQQD
;
A
#
# COMPACT_ATOMS: atom_id res chain seq x y z
N GLU A 1 0.61 10.73 -12.17
CA GLU A 1 1.69 9.80 -12.58
C GLU A 1 1.65 9.44 -14.08
N ALA A 2 0.90 8.42 -14.53
CA ALA A 2 0.93 8.02 -15.96
C ALA A 2 0.44 9.11 -16.93
N VAL A 3 -0.62 9.84 -16.56
CA VAL A 3 -1.13 10.98 -17.35
C VAL A 3 -0.11 12.12 -17.44
N GLU A 4 0.61 12.41 -16.35
CA GLU A 4 1.65 13.44 -16.34
C GLU A 4 2.87 13.01 -17.15
N TYR A 5 3.25 11.74 -17.10
CA TYR A 5 4.28 11.20 -18.00
C TYR A 5 3.88 11.38 -19.47
N PHE A 6 2.65 10.98 -19.81
CA PHE A 6 2.12 11.17 -21.17
C PHE A 6 2.08 12.64 -21.60
N MET A 7 1.79 13.55 -20.67
CA MET A 7 1.64 14.97 -20.99
C MET A 7 2.98 15.71 -21.12
N TYR A 8 3.98 15.35 -20.31
CA TYR A 8 5.22 16.12 -20.18
C TYR A 8 6.48 15.43 -20.72
N TYR A 9 6.51 14.09 -20.73
CA TYR A 9 7.73 13.32 -21.01
C TYR A 9 7.62 12.42 -22.23
N PHE A 10 6.40 12.12 -22.69
CA PHE A 10 6.18 11.35 -23.90
C PHE A 10 6.57 12.16 -25.14
N ASN A 11 7.33 11.55 -26.06
CA ASN A 11 7.93 12.24 -27.19
C ASN A 11 6.87 13.01 -28.03
N ASN A 12 7.10 14.32 -28.22
CA ASN A 12 6.21 15.22 -28.97
C ASN A 12 5.98 14.77 -30.43
N MET A 13 6.95 14.09 -31.06
CA MET A 13 6.76 13.49 -32.38
C MET A 13 5.66 12.41 -32.37
N ILE A 14 5.60 11.60 -31.31
CA ILE A 14 4.57 10.57 -31.12
C ILE A 14 3.21 11.21 -30.87
N ARG A 15 3.14 12.18 -29.95
CA ARG A 15 1.90 12.90 -29.62
C ARG A 15 1.28 13.55 -30.85
N ASN A 16 2.09 14.21 -31.69
CA ASN A 16 1.61 14.88 -32.88
C ASN A 16 1.17 13.91 -33.99
N LYS A 17 1.92 12.82 -34.24
CA LYS A 17 1.51 11.82 -35.25
C LYS A 17 0.21 11.09 -34.87
N ILE A 18 0.03 10.76 -33.58
CA ILE A 18 -1.22 10.16 -33.04
C ILE A 18 -2.38 11.17 -33.11
N ALA A 19 -2.19 12.39 -32.62
CA ALA A 19 -3.22 13.43 -32.62
C ALA A 19 -3.69 13.80 -34.05
N HIS A 20 -2.82 13.64 -35.05
CA HIS A 20 -3.14 13.93 -36.44
C HIS A 20 -3.40 12.68 -37.31
N GLY A 21 -3.43 11.47 -36.73
CA GLY A 21 -3.75 10.23 -37.43
C GLY A 21 -2.83 9.87 -38.61
N ARG A 22 -1.57 10.34 -38.60
CA ARG A 22 -0.60 10.10 -39.69
C ARG A 22 0.32 8.94 -39.35
N TYR A 23 -0.03 7.76 -39.84
CA TYR A 23 0.69 6.50 -39.58
C TYR A 23 1.55 6.00 -40.75
N LYS A 24 1.53 6.68 -41.90
CA LYS A 24 2.39 6.31 -43.04
C LYS A 24 3.80 6.82 -42.79
N GLY A 25 4.75 5.89 -42.77
CA GLY A 25 6.18 6.17 -42.82
C GLY A 25 6.53 6.89 -44.11
N ASN A 26 7.49 7.81 -44.03
CA ASN A 26 8.00 8.49 -45.21
C ASN A 26 9.07 7.57 -45.82
N PRO A 27 8.95 7.11 -47.09
CA PRO A 27 9.91 6.18 -47.68
C PRO A 27 11.36 6.69 -47.65
N ASP A 28 11.51 8.03 -47.67
CA ASP A 28 12.79 8.73 -47.62
C ASP A 28 13.37 8.88 -46.19
N GLU A 29 12.61 8.53 -45.14
CA GLU A 29 12.98 8.72 -43.72
C GLU A 29 12.93 7.40 -42.92
N GLN A 30 13.25 6.25 -43.53
CA GLN A 30 13.27 4.94 -42.86
C GLN A 30 14.07 4.92 -41.55
N ILE A 31 15.20 5.64 -41.48
CA ILE A 31 16.00 5.76 -40.26
C ILE A 31 15.20 6.44 -39.13
N GLN A 32 14.37 7.44 -39.46
CA GLN A 32 13.51 8.09 -38.47
C GLN A 32 12.38 7.19 -37.99
N ASP A 33 11.80 6.37 -38.88
CA ASP A 33 10.77 5.40 -38.50
C ASP A 33 11.35 4.27 -37.62
N GLU A 34 12.59 3.85 -37.85
CA GLU A 34 13.28 2.89 -36.98
C GLU A 34 13.63 3.48 -35.61
N ILE A 35 14.17 4.71 -35.57
CA ILE A 35 14.42 5.44 -34.33
C ILE A 35 13.11 5.61 -33.55
N PHE A 36 12.04 5.98 -34.25
CA PHE A 36 10.69 6.11 -33.67
C PHE A 36 10.19 4.80 -33.05
N ALA A 37 10.31 3.67 -33.75
CA ALA A 37 9.87 2.38 -33.23
C ALA A 37 10.67 1.97 -31.97
N ARG A 38 11.99 2.24 -31.96
CA ARG A 38 12.86 1.96 -30.80
C ARG A 38 12.50 2.84 -29.61
N GLU A 39 12.31 4.13 -29.81
CA GLU A 39 11.91 5.07 -28.74
C GLU A 39 10.54 4.70 -28.16
N LEU A 40 9.56 4.33 -29.00
CA LEU A 40 8.25 3.90 -28.54
C LEU A 40 8.34 2.64 -27.66
N ILE A 41 9.16 1.66 -28.03
CA ILE A 41 9.37 0.45 -27.21
C ILE A 41 10.01 0.81 -25.87
N LEU A 42 11.00 1.70 -25.88
CA LEU A 42 11.65 2.16 -24.65
C LEU A 42 10.69 2.94 -23.74
N ASP A 43 9.87 3.82 -24.31
CA ASP A 43 8.84 4.59 -23.59
C ASP A 43 7.76 3.68 -23.01
N MET A 44 7.29 2.69 -23.76
CA MET A 44 6.36 1.68 -23.25
C MET A 44 6.99 0.86 -22.12
N GLY A 45 8.26 0.46 -22.27
CA GLY A 45 9.01 -0.22 -21.21
C GLY A 45 9.14 0.63 -19.95
N MET A 46 9.39 1.93 -20.10
CA MET A 46 9.45 2.88 -18.99
C MET A 46 8.10 3.06 -18.31
N LEU A 47 7.01 3.16 -19.08
CA LEU A 47 5.64 3.21 -18.55
C LEU A 47 5.31 1.98 -17.72
N VAL A 48 5.59 0.78 -18.23
CA VAL A 48 5.38 -0.47 -17.49
C VAL A 48 6.23 -0.49 -16.22
N HIS A 49 7.49 -0.07 -16.29
CA HIS A 49 8.37 0.00 -15.13
C HIS A 49 7.84 0.98 -14.06
N MET A 50 7.38 2.16 -14.46
CA MET A 50 6.80 3.14 -13.53
C MET A 50 5.53 2.61 -12.88
N LEU A 51 4.62 2.02 -13.65
CA LEU A 51 3.37 1.46 -13.14
C LEU A 51 3.63 0.28 -12.19
N SER A 52 4.46 -0.68 -12.59
CA SER A 52 4.73 -1.89 -11.81
C SER A 52 5.56 -1.63 -10.55
N ARG A 53 6.60 -0.78 -10.63
CA ARG A 53 7.58 -0.66 -9.53
C ARG A 53 7.46 0.61 -8.71
N LYS A 54 7.00 1.71 -9.30
CA LYS A 54 7.05 3.05 -8.68
C LYS A 54 5.70 3.59 -8.30
N SER A 55 4.63 3.16 -8.96
CA SER A 55 3.32 3.74 -8.76
C SER A 55 2.74 3.35 -7.40
N GLU A 56 2.65 4.34 -6.53
CA GLU A 56 2.04 4.17 -5.21
C GLU A 56 0.55 3.84 -5.34
N THR A 57 -0.11 4.36 -6.37
CA THR A 57 -1.52 4.09 -6.65
C THR A 57 -1.77 2.65 -7.08
N GLU A 58 -0.87 2.06 -7.86
CA GLU A 58 -0.96 0.64 -8.25
C GLU A 58 -0.73 -0.28 -7.04
N LYS A 59 0.27 0.02 -6.20
CA LYS A 59 0.53 -0.73 -4.97
C LYS A 59 -0.66 -0.69 -4.01
N MET A 60 -1.24 0.49 -3.85
CA MET A 60 -2.48 0.70 -3.08
C MET A 60 -3.64 -0.12 -3.66
N TYR A 61 -3.85 -0.09 -4.97
CA TYR A 61 -4.91 -0.86 -5.63
C TYR A 61 -4.75 -2.35 -5.37
N ARG A 62 -3.56 -2.91 -5.62
CA ARG A 62 -3.26 -4.33 -5.37
C ARG A 62 -3.36 -4.73 -3.91
N PHE A 63 -3.08 -3.79 -3.00
CA PHE A 63 -3.22 -4.03 -1.57
C PHE A 63 -4.69 -4.18 -1.18
N ILE A 64 -5.57 -3.27 -1.63
CA ILE A 64 -6.99 -3.26 -1.23
C ILE A 64 -7.78 -4.32 -1.99
N HIS A 65 -7.57 -4.39 -3.31
CA HIS A 65 -8.41 -5.16 -4.20
C HIS A 65 -8.37 -6.65 -3.85
N GLY A 66 -9.52 -7.20 -3.47
CA GLY A 66 -9.67 -8.60 -3.08
C GLY A 66 -9.01 -8.98 -1.76
N TYR A 67 -8.55 -8.02 -0.93
CA TYR A 67 -7.85 -8.28 0.32
C TYR A 67 -8.67 -9.18 1.26
N GLN A 68 -9.89 -8.76 1.60
CA GLN A 68 -10.76 -9.51 2.52
C GLN A 68 -11.12 -10.87 1.93
N LYS A 69 -11.58 -10.90 0.68
CA LYS A 69 -11.92 -12.15 -0.05
C LYS A 69 -10.78 -13.16 -0.06
N TYR A 70 -9.54 -12.71 -0.20
CA TYR A 70 -8.36 -13.58 -0.16
C TYR A 70 -8.18 -14.20 1.23
N TYR A 71 -8.20 -13.38 2.28
CA TYR A 71 -7.98 -13.86 3.64
C TYR A 71 -9.13 -14.69 4.19
N GLU A 72 -10.38 -14.37 3.85
CA GLU A 72 -11.55 -15.20 4.13
C GLU A 72 -11.41 -16.61 3.52
N ARG A 73 -10.81 -16.71 2.33
CA ARG A 73 -10.60 -18.00 1.65
C ARG A 73 -9.48 -18.82 2.29
N VAL A 74 -8.39 -18.15 2.66
CA VAL A 74 -7.15 -18.79 3.16
C VAL A 74 -7.27 -19.12 4.65
N ILE A 75 -7.84 -18.24 5.45
CA ILE A 75 -7.97 -18.39 6.90
C ILE A 75 -9.38 -18.91 7.21
N ARG A 76 -9.48 -20.23 7.34
CA ARG A 76 -10.74 -20.92 7.70
C ARG A 76 -10.91 -21.15 9.20
N SER A 77 -10.09 -20.51 10.03
CA SER A 77 -10.15 -20.67 11.49
C SER A 77 -11.43 -20.03 12.04
N SER A 78 -12.09 -20.71 12.98
CA SER A 78 -13.23 -20.18 13.74
C SER A 78 -12.80 -19.38 14.98
N GLU A 79 -11.52 -19.42 15.36
CA GLU A 79 -11.01 -18.85 16.61
C GLU A 79 -10.42 -17.44 16.45
N GLU A 80 -9.97 -17.07 15.26
CA GLU A 80 -9.41 -15.75 14.96
C GLU A 80 -10.18 -15.09 13.80
N HIS A 81 -10.36 -13.77 13.89
CA HIS A 81 -10.98 -13.01 12.81
C HIS A 81 -10.17 -13.18 11.52
N GLN A 82 -10.87 -13.44 10.42
CA GLN A 82 -10.29 -13.94 9.17
C GLN A 82 -9.21 -13.02 8.58
N CYS A 83 -9.26 -11.71 8.85
CA CYS A 83 -8.33 -10.72 8.30
C CYS A 83 -7.44 -10.00 9.33
N PHE A 84 -7.66 -10.15 10.64
CA PHE A 84 -6.96 -9.34 11.65
C PHE A 84 -5.47 -9.67 11.76
N GLY A 85 -5.11 -10.95 11.72
CA GLY A 85 -3.71 -11.36 11.73
C GLY A 85 -2.94 -10.81 10.54
N ALA A 86 -3.56 -10.82 9.36
CA ALA A 86 -2.99 -10.25 8.15
C ALA A 86 -2.82 -8.72 8.27
N LEU A 87 -3.87 -8.01 8.68
CA LEU A 87 -3.83 -6.56 8.88
C LEU A 87 -2.79 -6.16 9.92
N PHE A 88 -2.65 -6.93 10.99
CA PHE A 88 -1.61 -6.71 11.99
C PHE A 88 -0.21 -6.91 11.41
N ASN A 89 0.01 -7.96 10.63
CA ASN A 89 1.30 -8.20 9.95
C ASN A 89 1.67 -7.08 8.97
N ASP A 90 0.67 -6.51 8.29
CA ASP A 90 0.82 -5.32 7.46
C ASP A 90 1.25 -4.10 8.30
N MET A 91 0.64 -3.92 9.48
CA MET A 91 0.94 -2.81 10.38
C MET A 91 2.30 -2.91 11.09
N ILE A 92 2.83 -4.11 11.34
CA ILE A 92 4.17 -4.28 11.90
C ILE A 92 5.25 -4.35 10.83
N GLY A 93 4.87 -4.34 9.54
CA GLY A 93 5.80 -4.36 8.41
C GLY A 93 6.47 -5.73 8.17
N ASP A 94 5.85 -6.83 8.60
CA ASP A 94 6.42 -8.17 8.45
C ASP A 94 5.87 -8.94 7.24
N LYS A 95 4.82 -8.41 6.60
CA LYS A 95 4.28 -9.03 5.39
C LYS A 95 5.20 -8.82 4.19
N THR A 96 5.65 -9.94 3.62
CA THR A 96 6.44 -9.96 2.38
C THR A 96 5.50 -10.14 1.19
N ILE A 97 5.69 -9.30 0.18
CA ILE A 97 4.90 -9.27 -1.05
C ILE A 97 5.82 -9.66 -2.18
N ALA A 98 5.44 -10.72 -2.88
CA ALA A 98 6.12 -11.16 -4.08
C ALA A 98 5.38 -10.62 -5.30
N ASP A 99 6.10 -9.86 -6.11
CA ASP A 99 5.71 -9.50 -7.46
C ASP A 99 6.59 -10.26 -8.47
N TYR A 100 6.31 -10.10 -9.77
CA TYR A 100 6.99 -10.79 -10.86
C TYR A 100 8.53 -10.73 -10.78
N ASP A 101 9.08 -9.62 -10.31
CA ASP A 101 10.52 -9.37 -10.27
C ASP A 101 11.02 -8.74 -8.96
N THR A 102 10.15 -8.59 -7.95
CA THR A 102 10.52 -7.98 -6.67
C THR A 102 9.95 -8.75 -5.47
N LEU A 103 10.71 -8.70 -4.37
CA LEU A 103 10.23 -9.02 -3.03
C LEU A 103 10.26 -7.73 -2.23
N GLU A 104 9.07 -7.21 -1.91
CA GLU A 104 8.93 -5.95 -1.18
C GLU A 104 8.16 -6.16 0.12
N ARG A 105 8.31 -5.20 1.03
CA ARG A 105 7.47 -5.07 2.23
C ARG A 105 6.89 -3.67 2.22
N TYR A 106 5.57 -3.56 2.35
CA TYR A 106 4.96 -2.26 2.51
C TYR A 106 5.30 -1.70 3.88
N ARG A 107 5.59 -0.40 3.90
CA ARG A 107 5.81 0.31 5.16
C ARG A 107 4.49 0.45 5.91
N PRO A 108 4.47 0.28 7.24
CA PRO A 108 3.26 0.49 8.05
C PRO A 108 2.54 1.81 7.75
N ILE A 109 3.32 2.89 7.58
CA ILE A 109 2.74 4.21 7.30
C ILE A 109 2.07 4.27 5.93
N GLN A 110 2.63 3.59 4.92
CA GLN A 110 2.04 3.57 3.57
C GLN A 110 0.67 2.89 3.61
N VAL A 111 0.61 1.72 4.23
CA VAL A 111 -0.64 0.96 4.37
C VAL A 111 -1.69 1.78 5.12
N ALA A 112 -1.31 2.40 6.24
CA ALA A 112 -2.23 3.24 6.99
C ALA A 112 -2.75 4.42 6.14
N TYR A 113 -1.87 5.07 5.37
CA TYR A 113 -2.24 6.17 4.47
C TYR A 113 -3.22 5.74 3.39
N TRP A 114 -2.99 4.59 2.75
CA TRP A 114 -3.90 4.04 1.74
C TRP A 114 -5.30 3.80 2.31
N LEU A 115 -5.39 3.33 3.54
CA LEU A 115 -6.67 3.05 4.18
C LEU A 115 -7.41 4.33 4.59
N VAL A 116 -6.74 5.31 5.22
CA VAL A 116 -7.44 6.42 5.91
C VAL A 116 -7.42 7.76 5.18
N ASN A 117 -6.55 7.96 4.19
CA ASN A 117 -6.40 9.26 3.55
C ASN A 117 -7.44 9.45 2.42
N PRO A 118 -8.27 10.53 2.45
CA PRO A 118 -9.27 10.80 1.41
C PRO A 118 -8.71 10.89 -0.02
N TYR A 119 -7.43 11.23 -0.17
CA TYR A 119 -6.77 11.27 -1.47
C TYR A 119 -6.79 9.90 -2.16
N TYR A 120 -6.45 8.83 -1.44
CA TYR A 120 -6.40 7.49 -2.01
C TYR A 120 -7.79 6.90 -2.22
N GLU A 121 -8.77 7.25 -1.38
CA GLU A 121 -10.18 6.89 -1.62
C GLU A 121 -10.70 7.45 -2.94
N LYS A 122 -10.42 8.73 -3.20
CA LYS A 122 -10.81 9.36 -4.47
C LYS A 122 -10.19 8.65 -5.67
N ILE A 123 -8.93 8.25 -5.57
CA ILE A 123 -8.23 7.54 -6.65
C ILE A 123 -8.81 6.13 -6.82
N TYR A 124 -9.00 5.39 -5.73
CA TYR A 124 -9.56 4.05 -5.78
C TYR A 124 -10.96 4.07 -6.42
N GLY A 125 -11.80 5.04 -6.04
CA GLY A 125 -13.13 5.22 -6.63
C GLY A 125 -13.17 5.65 -8.10
N GLN A 126 -12.03 6.06 -8.69
CA GLN A 126 -11.93 6.28 -10.13
C GLN A 126 -11.66 4.98 -10.91
N VAL A 127 -11.11 3.97 -10.23
CA VAL A 127 -10.66 2.71 -10.84
C VAL A 127 -11.64 1.56 -10.53
N ASP A 128 -12.21 1.53 -9.34
CA ASP A 128 -13.01 0.41 -8.83
C ASP A 128 -14.06 0.87 -7.79
N ASP A 129 -14.91 -0.06 -7.33
CA ASP A 129 -15.92 0.21 -6.30
C ASP A 129 -15.26 0.43 -4.92
N ILE A 130 -15.48 1.62 -4.36
CA ILE A 130 -14.96 2.06 -3.05
C ILE A 130 -15.41 1.14 -1.90
N LYS A 131 -16.43 0.31 -2.10
CA LYS A 131 -16.93 -0.64 -1.11
C LYS A 131 -15.82 -1.46 -0.42
N GLU A 132 -14.91 -2.08 -1.19
CA GLU A 132 -13.85 -2.91 -0.61
C GLU A 132 -12.90 -2.11 0.30
N LEU A 133 -12.57 -0.88 -0.11
CA LEU A 133 -11.77 0.04 0.71
C LEU A 133 -12.50 0.42 1.99
N LEU A 134 -13.80 0.73 1.93
CA LEU A 134 -14.57 1.12 3.11
C LEU A 134 -14.73 -0.04 4.08
N GLU A 135 -14.99 -1.25 3.58
CA GLU A 135 -15.06 -2.46 4.42
C GLU A 135 -13.73 -2.70 5.13
N LEU A 136 -12.62 -2.67 4.40
CA LEU A 136 -11.29 -2.85 4.98
C LEU A 136 -10.92 -1.73 5.97
N ARG A 137 -11.29 -0.49 5.66
CA ARG A 137 -11.10 0.65 6.58
C ARG A 137 -11.93 0.48 7.85
N ASN A 138 -13.17 0.02 7.74
CA ASN A 138 -14.03 -0.20 8.90
C ASN A 138 -13.44 -1.28 9.81
N GLU A 139 -12.92 -2.37 9.25
CA GLU A 139 -12.17 -3.38 10.02
C GLU A 139 -10.95 -2.76 10.71
N PHE A 140 -10.15 -1.98 9.98
CA PHE A 140 -8.94 -1.34 10.50
C PHE A 140 -9.22 -0.30 11.59
N LEU A 141 -10.35 0.40 11.52
CA LEU A 141 -10.78 1.38 12.53
C LEU A 141 -11.70 0.78 13.59
N SER A 142 -11.96 -0.53 13.53
CA SER A 142 -12.83 -1.23 14.47
C SER A 142 -12.17 -1.33 15.85
N LYS A 143 -13.01 -1.38 16.89
CA LYS A 143 -12.54 -1.55 18.26
C LYS A 143 -11.86 -2.91 18.43
N GLU A 144 -12.48 -3.92 17.83
CA GLU A 144 -12.12 -5.33 17.87
C GLU A 144 -10.72 -5.56 17.31
N PHE A 145 -10.39 -4.90 16.19
CA PHE A 145 -9.05 -4.96 15.62
C PHE A 145 -8.00 -4.39 16.58
N TRP A 146 -8.24 -3.21 17.16
CA TRP A 146 -7.26 -2.60 18.07
C TRP A 146 -7.13 -3.33 19.40
N GLU A 147 -8.17 -4.01 19.88
CA GLU A 147 -8.08 -4.95 21.00
C GLU A 147 -7.23 -6.17 20.66
N TYR A 148 -7.39 -6.73 19.45
CA TYR A 148 -6.53 -7.79 18.93
C TYR A 148 -5.07 -7.35 18.89
N VAL A 149 -4.78 -6.17 18.32
CA VAL A 149 -3.43 -5.59 18.28
C VAL A 149 -2.86 -5.46 19.70
N LEU A 150 -3.61 -4.88 20.62
CA LEU A 150 -3.16 -4.69 22.00
C LEU A 150 -2.81 -6.02 22.67
N LYS A 151 -3.61 -7.07 22.47
CA LYS A 151 -3.33 -8.41 22.98
C LYS A 151 -2.00 -8.96 22.45
N ARG A 152 -1.73 -8.80 21.14
CA ARG A 152 -0.46 -9.23 20.51
C ARG A 152 0.73 -8.47 21.07
N LEU A 153 0.63 -7.15 21.23
CA LEU A 153 1.70 -6.33 21.79
C LEU A 153 1.97 -6.65 23.27
N ASN A 154 0.93 -6.87 24.07
CA ASN A 154 1.11 -7.28 25.46
C ASN A 154 1.80 -8.65 25.54
N SER A 155 1.48 -9.59 24.64
CA SER A 155 2.19 -10.86 24.60
C SER A 155 3.68 -10.72 24.30
N VAL A 156 4.10 -9.73 23.51
CA VAL A 156 5.52 -9.40 23.28
C VAL A 156 6.16 -8.86 24.55
N ILE A 157 5.49 -7.94 25.23
CA ILE A 157 5.96 -7.37 26.50
C ILE A 157 6.12 -8.46 27.56
N ASP A 158 5.13 -9.35 27.69
CA ASP A 158 5.12 -10.44 28.66
C ASP A 158 6.25 -11.45 28.42
N GLN A 159 6.61 -11.70 27.15
CA GLN A 159 7.75 -12.55 26.80
C GLN A 159 9.12 -11.87 27.03
N GLY A 160 9.15 -10.55 27.15
CA GLY A 160 10.38 -9.80 27.44
C GLY A 160 11.33 -9.60 26.25
N TYR A 161 10.95 -9.99 25.03
CA TYR A 161 11.71 -9.69 23.80
C TYR A 161 10.79 -9.59 22.58
N ASP A 162 11.20 -8.80 21.58
CA ASP A 162 10.41 -8.59 20.36
C ASP A 162 10.56 -9.71 19.33
N TYR A 163 9.86 -10.82 19.57
CA TYR A 163 9.81 -11.95 18.63
C TYR A 163 9.06 -11.64 17.32
N LEU A 164 8.26 -10.57 17.29
CA LEU A 164 7.47 -10.17 16.13
C LEU A 164 8.22 -9.21 15.20
N ARG A 165 9.42 -8.74 15.59
CA ARG A 165 10.26 -7.81 14.83
C ARG A 165 9.48 -6.58 14.38
N ILE A 166 8.77 -5.96 15.33
CA ILE A 166 7.85 -4.87 15.08
C ILE A 166 8.61 -3.67 14.52
N ASN A 167 8.28 -3.27 13.30
CA ASN A 167 8.79 -2.04 12.73
C ASN A 167 8.21 -0.83 13.49
N MET A 168 9.07 -0.03 14.11
CA MET A 168 8.68 1.13 14.93
C MET A 168 8.04 2.28 14.15
N GLU A 169 8.01 2.21 12.82
CA GLU A 169 7.12 3.04 12.02
C GLU A 169 5.64 2.84 12.38
N PHE A 170 5.27 1.68 12.93
CA PHE A 170 3.94 1.43 13.45
C PHE A 170 3.54 2.44 14.55
N LEU A 171 4.49 2.94 15.34
CA LEU A 171 4.23 4.00 16.32
C LEU A 171 3.78 5.31 15.64
N SER A 172 4.34 5.61 14.46
CA SER A 172 3.93 6.77 13.66
C SER A 172 2.51 6.62 13.13
N VAL A 173 2.12 5.40 12.74
CA VAL A 173 0.73 5.08 12.35
C VAL A 173 -0.22 5.38 13.50
N VAL A 174 0.04 4.81 14.68
CA VAL A 174 -0.81 5.01 15.86
C VAL A 174 -0.92 6.49 16.23
N LYS A 175 0.19 7.23 16.19
CA LYS A 175 0.20 8.69 16.39
C LYS A 175 -0.62 9.45 15.35
N GLY A 176 -0.55 9.03 14.09
CA GLY A 176 -1.34 9.60 12.99
C GLY A 176 -2.85 9.40 13.22
N LEU A 177 -3.25 8.21 13.67
CA LEU A 177 -4.66 7.86 13.88
C LEU A 177 -5.35 8.69 14.97
N PHE A 178 -4.62 9.19 15.98
CA PHE A 178 -5.20 10.12 16.95
C PHE A 178 -5.72 11.42 16.32
N ARG A 179 -5.19 11.80 15.16
CA ARG A 179 -5.64 12.98 14.39
C ARG A 179 -6.84 12.68 13.49
N CYS A 180 -7.17 11.40 13.30
CA CYS A 180 -8.32 10.99 12.51
C CYS A 180 -9.63 11.11 13.31
N ASN A 181 -10.75 11.20 12.60
CA ASN A 181 -12.08 11.19 13.20
C ASN A 181 -12.49 9.76 13.56
N ILE A 182 -11.96 9.25 14.68
CA ILE A 182 -12.22 7.91 15.20
C ILE A 182 -13.03 7.98 16.50
N ASN A 183 -13.76 6.90 16.79
CA ASN A 183 -14.63 6.81 17.95
C ASN A 183 -13.82 6.90 19.28
N THR A 184 -14.45 7.43 20.33
CA THR A 184 -13.82 7.63 21.64
C THR A 184 -13.29 6.34 22.24
N ASP A 185 -14.02 5.24 22.10
CA ASP A 185 -13.61 3.93 22.59
C ASP A 185 -12.33 3.44 21.91
N VAL A 186 -12.24 3.62 20.59
CA VAL A 186 -11.06 3.29 19.79
C VAL A 186 -9.88 4.17 20.19
N LYS A 187 -10.10 5.47 20.44
CA LYS A 187 -9.05 6.38 20.95
C LYS A 187 -8.47 5.91 22.28
N GLN A 188 -9.31 5.43 23.20
CA GLN A 188 -8.84 4.92 24.49
C GLN A 188 -7.95 3.67 24.31
N ILE A 189 -8.34 2.74 23.43
CA ILE A 189 -7.53 1.55 23.14
C ILE A 189 -6.24 1.91 22.43
N LEU A 190 -6.27 2.82 21.45
CA LEU A 190 -5.06 3.35 20.82
C LEU A 190 -4.11 3.99 21.82
N GLY A 191 -4.62 4.62 22.89
CA GLY A 191 -3.80 5.11 24.00
C GLY A 191 -2.99 3.99 24.67
N LYS A 192 -3.63 2.85 24.92
CA LYS A 192 -2.98 1.65 25.48
C LYS A 192 -2.00 1.03 24.48
N VAL A 193 -2.36 0.95 23.21
CA VAL A 193 -1.49 0.45 22.13
C VAL A 193 -0.24 1.32 22.00
N ASN A 194 -0.39 2.64 22.00
CA ASN A 194 0.73 3.58 21.95
C ASN A 194 1.67 3.38 23.15
N ALA A 195 1.13 3.22 24.36
CA ALA A 195 1.93 2.93 25.55
C ALA A 195 2.66 1.57 25.45
N ALA A 196 2.00 0.54 24.92
CA ALA A 196 2.60 -0.76 24.69
C ALA A 196 3.75 -0.69 23.68
N LEU A 197 3.56 -0.01 22.54
CA LEU A 197 4.61 0.19 21.54
C LEU A 197 5.81 0.97 22.07
N LEU A 198 5.60 1.98 22.92
CA LEU A 198 6.70 2.70 23.57
C LEU A 198 7.54 1.76 24.45
N LYS A 199 6.90 0.87 25.22
CA LYS A 199 7.62 -0.14 26.01
C LYS A 199 8.43 -1.08 25.13
N ILE A 200 7.84 -1.58 24.03
CA ILE A 200 8.54 -2.47 23.09
C ILE A 200 9.71 -1.74 22.43
N LYS A 201 9.55 -0.47 22.08
CA LYS A 201 10.65 0.36 21.56
C LYS A 201 11.81 0.44 22.55
N ASP A 202 11.52 0.69 23.83
CA ASP A 202 12.55 0.74 24.87
C ASP A 202 13.22 -0.63 25.06
N MET A 203 12.48 -1.73 24.93
CA MET A 203 13.03 -3.09 24.97
C MET A 203 13.99 -3.36 23.80
N GLN A 204 13.65 -2.94 22.57
CA GLN A 204 14.53 -3.09 21.41
C GLN A 204 15.85 -2.33 21.61
N GLN A 205 15.80 -1.12 22.19
CA GLN A 205 16.99 -0.30 22.43
C GLN A 205 17.93 -0.83 23.53
N GLN A 206 17.44 -1.73 24.40
CA GLN A 206 18.25 -2.37 25.44
C GLN A 206 18.93 -3.66 24.95
N GLN A 207 18.54 -4.16 23.77
CA GLN A 207 19.07 -5.38 23.17
C GLN A 207 20.17 -5.11 22.13
N ASP A 208 20.32 -3.85 21.69
CA ASP A 208 21.39 -3.34 20.84
C ASP A 208 22.61 -2.87 21.67
#